data_AF-A0A2R6DD39-F1
#
_entry.id   AF-A0A2R6DD39-F1
#
_cell.length_a   1.000
_cell.length_b   1.000
_cell.length_c   1.000
_cell.angle_alpha   90.00
_cell.angle_beta   90.00
_cell.angle_gamma   90.00
#
_symmetry.space_group_name_H-M   'P 1'
#
loop_
_entity.id
_entity.type
_entity.pdbx_description
1 polymer ?
#
loop_
_entity_poly.entity_id
_entity_poly.type
_entity_poly.pdbx_seq_one_letter_code
_entity_poly.pdbx_strand_id
1 'polypeptide(L)'
;MGVRKEFWGIYREALPVLLVALCGGLFAGLVLEGVLERVARFPGLLVMVPVFLATRGNVYGALGGRIASGLHQGLIEPRFEWDDRLANAVIASFVNGVGISAVIGVITWLALLILGWESAALVEFVAIMLIAGVLTSVVMIVGLLGLLFLG
;
A
#
# COMPACT_ATOMS: atom_id res chain seq x y z
N MET A 1 -25.45 7.99 -27.00
CA MET A 1 -25.78 7.39 -25.69
C MET A 1 -26.07 8.53 -24.72
N GLY A 2 -27.09 8.43 -23.86
CA GLY A 2 -27.48 9.55 -22.99
C GLY A 2 -26.59 9.61 -21.75
N VAL A 3 -25.98 10.78 -21.49
CA VAL A 3 -25.07 11.05 -20.36
C VAL A 3 -25.57 10.46 -19.03
N ARG A 4 -26.89 10.49 -18.79
CA ARG A 4 -27.53 9.94 -17.58
C ARG A 4 -27.38 8.42 -17.42
N LYS A 5 -27.40 7.65 -18.52
CA LYS A 5 -27.21 6.18 -18.50
C LYS A 5 -25.75 5.83 -18.21
N GLU A 6 -24.82 6.62 -18.75
CA GLU A 6 -23.38 6.44 -18.57
C GLU A 6 -22.97 6.72 -17.12
N PHE A 7 -23.50 7.81 -16.54
CA PHE A 7 -23.35 8.12 -15.12
C PHE A 7 -23.80 6.96 -14.23
N TRP A 8 -24.97 6.37 -14.53
CA TRP A 8 -25.52 5.26 -13.74
C TRP A 8 -24.76 3.94 -13.93
N GLY A 9 -24.14 3.73 -15.10
CA GLY A 9 -23.21 2.64 -15.34
C GLY A 9 -22.00 2.72 -14.39
N ILE A 10 -21.34 3.88 -14.34
CA ILE A 10 -20.17 4.10 -13.48
C ILE A 10 -20.48 3.82 -12.02
N TYR A 11 -21.60 4.34 -11.49
CA TYR A 11 -21.98 4.09 -10.11
C TYR A 11 -22.21 2.60 -9.84
N ARG A 12 -22.90 1.89 -10.74
CA ARG A 12 -23.22 0.48 -10.54
C ARG A 12 -21.97 -0.41 -10.57
N GLU A 13 -20.96 -0.03 -11.35
CA GLU A 13 -19.68 -0.75 -11.44
C GLU A 13 -18.72 -0.39 -10.31
N ALA A 14 -18.67 0.88 -9.88
CA ALA A 14 -17.74 1.34 -8.85
C ALA A 14 -18.23 1.08 -7.42
N LEU A 15 -19.55 1.20 -7.14
CA LEU A 15 -20.10 1.08 -5.79
C LEU A 15 -19.72 -0.23 -5.08
N PRO A 16 -19.80 -1.43 -5.71
CA PRO A 16 -19.43 -2.67 -5.03
C PRO A 16 -17.98 -2.67 -4.54
N VAL A 17 -17.04 -2.22 -5.39
CA VAL A 17 -15.61 -2.15 -5.05
C VAL A 17 -15.38 -1.10 -3.97
N LEU A 18 -16.04 0.06 -4.06
CA LEU A 18 -15.96 1.11 -3.04
C LEU A 18 -16.52 0.66 -1.69
N LEU A 19 -17.58 -0.15 -1.66
CA LEU A 19 -18.13 -0.71 -0.42
C LEU A 19 -17.13 -1.67 0.24
N VAL A 20 -16.47 -2.53 -0.54
CA VAL A 20 -15.41 -3.41 -0.01
C VAL A 20 -14.25 -2.58 0.56
N ALA A 21 -13.81 -1.55 -0.17
CA ALA A 21 -12.76 -0.64 0.30
C ALA A 21 -13.18 0.13 1.57
N LEU A 22 -14.43 0.58 1.65
CA LEU A 22 -14.98 1.26 2.82
C LEU A 22 -14.99 0.35 4.05
N CYS A 23 -15.46 -0.89 3.90
CA CYS A 23 -15.47 -1.87 4.99
C CYS A 23 -14.05 -2.16 5.49
N GLY A 24 -13.09 -2.36 4.58
CA GLY A 24 -11.69 -2.56 4.94
C GLY A 24 -11.06 -1.33 5.62
N GLY A 25 -11.36 -0.13 5.12
CA GLY A 25 -10.90 1.12 5.71
C GLY A 25 -11.49 1.39 7.10
N LEU A 26 -12.78 1.12 7.30
CA LEU A 26 -13.44 1.21 8.60
C LEU A 26 -12.83 0.22 9.59
N PHE A 27 -12.61 -1.03 9.17
CA PHE A 27 -11.94 -2.03 9.99
C PHE A 27 -10.52 -1.60 10.39
N ALA A 28 -9.73 -1.10 9.45
CA ALA A 28 -8.39 -0.57 9.74
C ALA A 28 -8.43 0.63 10.71
N GLY A 29 -9.44 1.49 10.58
CA GLY A 29 -9.67 2.62 11.49
C GLY A 29 -9.96 2.17 12.93
N LEU A 30 -10.83 1.17 13.12
CA LEU A 30 -11.12 0.58 14.43
C LEU A 30 -9.87 -0.04 15.07
N VAL A 31 -9.04 -0.72 14.27
CA VAL A 31 -7.75 -1.26 14.74
C VAL A 31 -6.81 -0.14 15.15
N LEU A 32 -6.73 0.94 14.37
CA LEU A 32 -5.88 2.10 14.65
C LEU A 32 -6.31 2.81 15.94
N GLU A 33 -7.61 2.96 16.18
CA GLU A 33 -8.15 3.54 17.42
C GLU A 33 -7.64 2.80 18.66
N GLY A 34 -7.62 1.46 18.62
CA GLY A 34 -7.12 0.64 19.73
C GLY A 34 -5.62 0.80 20.05
N VAL A 35 -4.82 1.31 19.11
CA VAL A 35 -3.39 1.63 19.34
C VAL A 35 -3.12 3.12 19.46
N LEU A 36 -4.11 3.98 19.22
CA LEU A 36 -3.94 5.43 19.15
C LEU A 36 -3.39 6.01 20.45
N GLU A 37 -3.85 5.54 21.62
CA GLU A 37 -3.32 5.99 22.92
C GLU A 37 -1.83 5.67 23.14
N ARG A 38 -1.32 4.64 22.47
CA ARG A 38 0.11 4.28 22.52
C ARG A 38 0.91 5.12 21.54
N VAL A 39 0.37 5.34 20.34
CA VAL A 39 1.03 6.09 19.27
C VAL A 39 0.99 7.61 19.53
N ALA A 40 -0.05 8.12 20.20
CA ALA A 40 -0.17 9.54 20.57
C ALA A 40 0.93 10.02 21.52
N ARG A 41 1.60 9.10 22.24
CA ARG A 41 2.80 9.40 23.04
C ARG A 41 4.02 9.73 22.19
N PHE A 42 3.98 9.37 20.90
CA PHE A 42 5.01 9.61 19.90
C PHE A 42 4.37 10.21 18.65
N PRO A 43 3.96 11.50 18.70
CA PRO A 43 3.16 12.13 17.64
C PRO A 43 3.81 12.05 16.25
N GLY A 44 5.14 11.99 16.18
CA GLY A 44 5.88 11.77 14.93
C GLY A 44 5.52 10.46 14.20
N LEU A 45 5.07 9.43 14.91
CA LEU A 45 4.59 8.19 14.28
C LEU A 45 3.29 8.40 13.50
N LEU A 46 2.38 9.24 14.00
CA LEU A 46 1.12 9.54 13.32
C LEU A 46 1.34 10.31 12.02
N VAL A 47 2.38 11.15 11.95
CA VAL A 47 2.74 11.90 10.75
C VAL A 47 3.16 10.98 9.59
N MET A 48 3.75 9.83 9.90
CA MET A 48 4.16 8.86 8.88
C MET A 48 3.00 8.06 8.30
N VAL A 49 1.90 7.89 9.04
CA VAL A 49 0.80 6.99 8.65
C VAL A 49 0.23 7.36 7.27
N PRO A 50 -0.16 8.62 6.97
CA PRO A 50 -0.78 8.95 5.69
C PRO A 50 0.16 8.70 4.49
N VAL A 51 1.42 9.14 4.59
CA VAL A 51 2.40 8.97 3.50
C VAL A 51 2.78 7.49 3.33
N PHE A 52 2.88 6.74 4.42
CA PHE A 52 3.13 5.30 4.35
C PHE A 52 1.98 4.56 3.67
N LEU A 53 0.72 4.83 4.05
CA LEU A 53 -0.44 4.20 3.42
C LEU A 53 -0.55 4.57 1.92
N ALA A 54 -0.33 5.84 1.58
CA ALA A 54 -0.40 6.31 0.18
C ALA A 54 0.62 5.59 -0.71
N THR A 55 1.86 5.42 -0.24
CA THR A 55 2.90 4.73 -1.02
C THR A 55 2.60 3.25 -1.23
N ARG A 56 1.91 2.58 -0.30
CA ARG A 56 1.48 1.18 -0.49
C ARG A 56 0.50 1.02 -1.63
N GLY A 57 -0.52 1.88 -1.68
CA GLY A 57 -1.48 1.90 -2.78
C GLY A 57 -0.81 2.14 -4.13
N ASN A 58 0.15 3.06 -4.20
CA ASN A 58 0.86 3.38 -5.45
C ASN A 58 1.76 2.22 -5.93
N VAL A 59 2.57 1.63 -5.04
CA VAL A 59 3.53 0.58 -5.41
C VAL A 59 2.79 -0.71 -5.81
N TYR A 60 1.86 -1.17 -4.97
CA TYR A 60 1.18 -2.45 -5.21
C TYR A 60 0.01 -2.34 -6.17
N GLY A 61 -0.63 -1.16 -6.29
CA GLY A 61 -1.56 -0.87 -7.36
C GLY A 61 -0.89 -0.87 -8.73
N ALA A 62 0.29 -0.27 -8.85
CA ALA A 62 1.08 -0.33 -10.09
C ALA A 62 1.54 -1.76 -10.42
N LEU A 63 1.94 -2.56 -9.41
CA LEU A 63 2.23 -3.98 -9.59
C LEU A 63 1.02 -4.75 -10.12
N GLY A 64 -0.15 -4.58 -9.50
CA GLY A 64 -1.40 -5.19 -9.94
C GLY A 64 -1.76 -4.81 -11.38
N GLY A 65 -1.65 -3.53 -11.73
CA GLY A 65 -1.88 -3.06 -13.11
C GLY A 65 -0.91 -3.67 -14.13
N ARG A 66 0.37 -3.84 -13.77
CA ARG A 66 1.37 -4.50 -14.62
C ARG A 66 1.05 -5.98 -14.82
N ILE A 67 0.69 -6.70 -13.76
CA ILE A 67 0.36 -8.13 -13.85
C ILE A 67 -0.94 -8.33 -14.63
N ALA A 68 -1.99 -7.55 -14.32
CA ALA A 68 -3.26 -7.60 -15.04
C ALA A 68 -3.10 -7.31 -16.54
N SER A 69 -2.27 -6.32 -16.89
CA SER A 69 -1.96 -6.02 -18.29
C SER A 69 -1.18 -7.15 -18.95
N GLY A 70 -0.20 -7.74 -18.26
CA GLY A 70 0.56 -8.89 -18.73
C GLY A 70 -0.32 -10.12 -18.98
N LEU A 71 -1.25 -10.42 -18.07
CA LEU A 71 -2.25 -11.49 -18.21
C LEU A 71 -3.18 -11.21 -19.41
N HIS A 72 -3.72 -9.99 -19.52
CA HIS A 72 -4.63 -9.62 -20.60
C HIS A 72 -3.95 -9.64 -21.99
N GLN A 73 -2.65 -9.33 -22.04
CA GLN A 73 -1.85 -9.39 -23.27
C GLN A 73 -1.32 -10.80 -23.59
N GLY A 74 -1.54 -11.79 -22.71
CA GLY A 74 -0.99 -13.14 -22.88
C GLY A 74 0.53 -13.22 -22.71
N LEU A 75 1.15 -12.22 -22.08
CA LEU A 75 2.59 -12.22 -21.74
C LEU A 75 2.89 -13.00 -20.47
N ILE A 76 1.89 -13.20 -19.62
CA ILE A 76 1.92 -13.99 -18.39
C ILE A 76 0.79 -15.00 -18.51
N GLU A 77 1.08 -16.28 -18.33
CA GLU A 77 0.04 -17.31 -18.33
C GLU A 77 -0.74 -17.29 -17.01
N PRO A 78 -2.06 -17.54 -17.02
CA PRO A 78 -2.90 -17.57 -15.81
C PRO A 78 -2.72 -18.89 -15.05
N ARG A 79 -1.47 -19.31 -14.85
CA ARG A 79 -1.08 -20.52 -14.13
C ARG A 79 -0.08 -20.12 -13.06
N PHE A 80 -0.13 -20.81 -11.93
CA PHE A 80 0.82 -20.59 -10.84
C PHE A 80 2.16 -21.28 -11.18
N GLU A 81 2.80 -20.79 -12.23
CA GLU A 81 4.10 -21.24 -12.73
C GLU A 81 5.10 -20.08 -12.62
N TRP A 82 6.38 -20.43 -12.58
CA TRP A 82 7.43 -19.44 -12.49
C TRP A 82 7.55 -18.65 -13.80
N ASP A 83 7.31 -17.34 -13.73
CA ASP A 83 7.51 -16.41 -14.84
C ASP A 83 8.52 -15.34 -14.44
N ASP A 84 9.60 -15.18 -15.22
CA ASP A 84 10.67 -14.24 -14.92
C ASP A 84 10.20 -12.78 -14.93
N ARG A 85 9.20 -12.43 -15.74
CA ARG A 85 8.65 -11.06 -15.77
C ARG A 85 7.84 -10.80 -14.50
N LEU A 86 7.05 -11.77 -14.07
CA LEU A 86 6.31 -11.71 -12.80
C LEU A 86 7.28 -11.59 -11.62
N ALA A 87 8.29 -12.47 -11.55
CA ALA A 87 9.29 -12.46 -10.50
C ALA A 87 10.04 -11.12 -10.44
N ASN A 88 10.50 -10.61 -11.58
CA ASN A 88 11.17 -9.32 -11.66
C ASN A 88 10.26 -8.16 -11.24
N ALA A 89 8.98 -8.17 -11.62
CA ALA A 89 8.02 -7.15 -11.19
C ALA A 89 7.78 -7.19 -9.67
N VAL A 90 7.63 -8.39 -9.11
CA VAL A 90 7.46 -8.60 -7.66
C VAL A 90 8.70 -8.13 -6.89
N ILE A 91 9.90 -8.53 -7.31
CA ILE A 91 11.16 -8.12 -6.68
C ILE A 91 11.33 -6.60 -6.78
N ALA A 92 11.09 -6.00 -7.95
CA ALA A 92 11.19 -4.56 -8.12
C ALA A 92 10.22 -3.81 -7.20
N SER A 93 8.98 -4.28 -7.07
CA SER A 93 8.00 -3.68 -6.16
C SER A 93 8.34 -3.89 -4.69
N PHE A 94 8.90 -5.04 -4.31
CA PHE A 94 9.39 -5.29 -2.96
C PHE A 94 10.54 -4.34 -2.59
N VAL A 95 11.56 -4.26 -3.44
CA VAL A 95 12.72 -3.36 -3.24
C VAL A 95 12.27 -1.91 -3.18
N ASN A 96 11.37 -1.48 -4.08
CA ASN A 96 10.80 -0.14 -4.05
C ASN A 96 10.01 0.09 -2.74
N GLY A 97 9.13 -0.85 -2.38
CA GLY A 97 8.30 -0.78 -1.18
C GLY A 97 9.12 -0.71 0.12
N VAL A 98 10.25 -1.40 0.21
CA VAL A 98 11.15 -1.33 1.36
C VAL A 98 12.00 -0.05 1.30
N GLY A 99 12.58 0.26 0.14
CA GLY A 99 13.43 1.44 -0.06
C GLY A 99 12.71 2.75 0.22
N ILE A 100 11.48 2.92 -0.27
CA ILE A 100 10.67 4.11 -0.01
C ILE A 100 10.32 4.25 1.48
N SER A 101 10.25 3.16 2.23
CA SER A 101 9.98 3.19 3.68
C SER A 101 11.12 3.85 4.44
N ALA A 102 12.37 3.51 4.09
CA ALA A 102 13.53 4.17 4.67
C ALA A 102 13.53 5.68 4.36
N VAL A 103 13.22 6.04 3.11
CA VAL A 103 13.10 7.44 2.69
C VAL A 103 12.02 8.18 3.49
N ILE A 104 10.84 7.59 3.69
CA ILE A 104 9.76 8.17 4.51
C ILE A 104 10.24 8.39 5.95
N GLY A 105 10.93 7.43 6.55
CA GLY A 105 11.46 7.55 7.91
C GLY A 105 12.44 8.73 8.05
N VAL A 106 13.36 8.87 7.09
CA VAL A 106 14.32 9.99 7.05
C VAL A 106 13.61 11.33 6.83
N ILE A 107 12.71 11.43 5.85
CA ILE A 107 11.98 12.67 5.54
C ILE A 107 11.12 13.11 6.72
N THR A 108 10.47 12.17 7.39
CA THR A 108 9.60 12.50 8.55
C THR A 108 10.44 13.02 9.70
N TRP A 109 11.57 12.37 10.00
CA TRP A 109 12.49 12.87 11.01
C TRP A 109 13.01 14.28 10.69
N LEU A 110 13.42 14.52 9.43
CA LEU A 110 13.83 15.85 8.98
C LEU A 110 12.72 16.90 9.11
N ALA A 111 11.49 16.55 8.74
CA ALA A 111 10.35 17.45 8.85
C ALA A 111 10.07 17.84 10.31
N LEU A 112 10.08 16.86 11.22
CA LEU A 112 9.87 17.11 12.66
C LEU A 112 10.97 17.99 13.25
N LEU A 113 12.22 17.75 12.84
CA LEU A 113 13.37 18.55 13.26
C LEU A 113 13.24 20.01 12.80
N ILE A 114 12.83 20.24 11.55
CA ILE A 114 12.60 21.59 11.01
C ILE A 114 11.43 22.30 11.71
N LEU A 115 10.38 21.55 12.06
CA LEU A 115 9.21 22.07 12.76
C LEU A 115 9.47 22.33 14.26
N GLY A 116 10.62 21.90 14.80
CA GLY A 116 10.96 22.04 16.21
C GLY A 116 10.11 21.17 17.13
N TRP A 117 9.54 20.08 16.63
CA TRP A 117 8.73 19.15 17.42
C TRP A 117 9.62 18.09 18.09
N GLU A 118 9.21 17.62 19.28
CA GLU A 118 9.89 16.50 19.94
C GLU A 118 9.90 15.28 19.01
N SER A 119 11.09 14.74 18.73
CA SER A 119 11.28 13.64 17.80
C SER A 119 12.10 12.51 18.43
N ALA A 120 11.64 11.28 18.19
CA ALA A 120 12.41 10.06 18.41
C ALA A 120 13.71 10.05 17.59
N ALA A 121 14.63 9.15 17.91
CA ALA A 121 15.89 9.05 17.17
C ALA A 121 15.63 8.64 15.71
N LEU A 122 16.44 9.14 14.77
CA LEU A 122 16.33 8.79 13.35
C LEU A 122 16.32 7.27 13.13
N VAL A 123 17.13 6.54 13.91
CA VAL A 123 17.24 5.08 13.85
C VAL A 123 15.90 4.40 14.17
N GLU A 124 15.14 4.94 15.14
CA GLU A 124 13.84 4.37 15.53
C GLU A 124 12.83 4.54 14.41
N PHE A 125 12.76 5.74 13.81
CA PHE A 125 11.88 6.02 12.66
C PHE A 125 12.20 5.11 11.47
N VAL A 126 13.46 5.00 11.09
CA VAL A 126 13.89 4.16 9.97
C VAL A 126 13.65 2.68 10.27
N ALA A 127 13.95 2.21 11.48
CA ALA A 127 13.74 0.82 11.87
C ALA A 127 12.26 0.44 11.84
N ILE A 128 11.38 1.25 12.45
CA ILE A 128 9.93 1.03 12.43
C ILE A 128 9.41 0.97 11.00
N MET A 129 9.84 1.92 10.16
CA MET A 129 9.39 1.99 8.77
C MET A 129 9.92 0.83 7.92
N LEU A 130 11.15 0.37 8.13
CA LEU A 130 11.69 -0.80 7.44
C LEU A 130 10.93 -2.07 7.83
N ILE A 131 10.68 -2.28 9.13
CA ILE A 131 9.92 -3.44 9.62
C ILE A 131 8.50 -3.41 9.05
N ALA A 132 7.80 -2.28 9.21
CA ALA A 132 6.47 -2.09 8.64
C ALA A 132 6.48 -2.28 7.13
N GLY A 133 7.50 -1.77 6.45
CA GLY A 133 7.67 -1.87 5.01
C GLY A 133 7.83 -3.29 4.53
N VAL A 134 8.70 -4.08 5.16
CA VAL A 134 8.87 -5.51 4.83
C VAL A 134 7.57 -6.28 5.06
N LEU A 135 6.96 -6.13 6.24
CA LEU A 135 5.73 -6.84 6.59
C LEU A 135 4.58 -6.53 5.62
N THR A 136 4.34 -5.25 5.35
CA THR A 136 3.28 -4.82 4.42
C THR A 136 3.58 -5.27 2.99
N SER A 137 4.84 -5.28 2.57
CA SER A 137 5.23 -5.75 1.23
C SER A 137 4.89 -7.23 1.05
N VAL A 138 5.25 -8.07 2.01
CA VAL A 138 4.93 -9.50 1.97
C VAL A 138 3.42 -9.72 1.91
N VAL A 139 2.66 -9.08 2.82
CA VAL A 139 1.20 -9.24 2.87
C VAL A 139 0.53 -8.78 1.57
N MET A 140 0.92 -7.62 1.04
CA MET A 140 0.33 -7.07 -0.18
C MET A 140 0.67 -7.91 -1.42
N ILE A 141 1.92 -8.36 -1.56
CA ILE A 141 2.35 -9.19 -2.70
C ILE A 141 1.62 -10.53 -2.65
N VAL A 142 1.64 -11.22 -1.51
CA VAL A 142 0.98 -12.53 -1.36
C VAL A 142 -0.52 -12.39 -1.58
N GLY A 143 -1.16 -11.37 -1.00
CA GLY A 143 -2.58 -11.09 -1.19
C GLY A 143 -2.93 -10.81 -2.66
N LEU A 144 -2.13 -9.98 -3.35
CA LEU A 144 -2.32 -9.65 -4.75
C LEU A 144 -2.20 -10.89 -5.65
N LEU A 145 -1.13 -11.68 -5.49
CA LEU A 145 -0.94 -12.91 -6.25
C LEU A 145 -2.03 -13.93 -5.96
N GLY A 146 -2.44 -14.07 -4.68
CA GLY A 146 -3.53 -14.93 -4.28
C GLY A 146 -4.85 -14.56 -4.99
N LEU A 147 -5.20 -13.28 -4.99
CA LEU A 147 -6.41 -12.79 -5.66
C LEU A 147 -6.37 -12.98 -7.19
N LEU A 148 -5.20 -12.84 -7.81
CA LEU A 148 -5.06 -12.92 -9.28
C LEU A 148 -5.01 -14.34 -9.83
N PHE A 149 -4.49 -15.30 -9.07
CA PHE A 149 -4.29 -16.68 -9.55
C PHE A 149 -5.26 -17.70 -8.93
N LEU A 150 -5.88 -17.41 -7.78
CA LEU A 150 -6.93 -18.26 -7.20
C LEU A 150 -8.36 -17.75 -7.45
N GLY A 151 -8.52 -16.45 -7.77
CA GLY A 151 -9.80 -15.84 -8.12
C GLY A 151 -10.07 -15.92 -9.62
#